data_AF-A0A2E2ZZA4-F1
#
_entry.id   AF-A0A2E2ZZA4-F1
#
_cell.length_a   1.000
_cell.length_b   1.000
_cell.length_c   1.000
_cell.angle_alpha   90.00
_cell.angle_beta   90.00
_cell.angle_gamma   90.00
#
_symmetry.space_group_name_H-M   'P 1'
#
loop_
_entity.id
_entity.type
_entity.pdbx_description
1 polymer ?
#
loop_
_entity_poly.entity_id
_entity_poly.type
_entity_poly.pdbx_seq_one_letter_code
_entity_poly.pdbx_strand_id
1 'polypeptide(L)'
;MVGLGNFEFGQSAADEFARSVSTLRNVGSEGEGNVAASQAMEYLSNSGKEAIPALLFEMNGANPFAANYLRGAVEVIFNKNLKEGGSLPLVALGEFLLNKSHDTKPRAMAFDLIKRTDPSVANRLIPGFLGDPSVDLRREAIAMLLIKASGLVKENKKSAAVLMYRQALDAARDLDQIQTISSELRELGRNVNLTKHFGFLTNWNLVGPFHNKGRAGFEEVFGPEKNFSLDAQYKSNNGNITWKQYSTDDEYGMVDFNEPYGALKEVTGYARTTFISSSDRPAELRLGCKNAWKIWLNGELVFGRDEYHRGMRIDQYKLPIQLNKGTNIILVKACQNEQKEEWTVQWQFQLRVCDSTGTAIHSYSKPVSKVAAK
;
A
#
# COMPACT_ATOMS: atom_id res chain seq x y z
N MET A 1 58.63 17.77 -9.32
CA MET A 1 57.82 17.01 -10.30
C MET A 1 56.96 16.06 -9.50
N VAL A 2 55.82 16.55 -8.99
CA VAL A 2 54.94 15.86 -8.04
C VAL A 2 53.52 15.96 -8.60
N GLY A 3 52.82 14.82 -8.65
CA GLY A 3 51.36 14.77 -8.67
C GLY A 3 50.67 14.86 -10.04
N LEU A 4 50.71 13.78 -10.83
CA LEU A 4 49.73 13.55 -11.91
C LEU A 4 49.14 12.12 -11.90
N GLY A 5 49.77 11.15 -11.22
CA GLY A 5 49.30 9.75 -11.24
C GLY A 5 48.04 9.44 -10.41
N ASN A 6 47.72 10.19 -9.36
CA ASN A 6 46.56 9.86 -8.50
C ASN A 6 45.22 10.40 -9.02
N PHE A 7 45.24 11.37 -9.96
CA PHE A 7 44.01 11.98 -10.47
C PHE A 7 43.35 11.14 -11.57
N GLU A 8 44.14 10.57 -12.50
CA GLU A 8 43.60 9.76 -13.61
C GLU A 8 43.02 8.41 -13.14
N PHE A 9 43.64 7.75 -12.16
CA PHE A 9 43.12 6.47 -11.61
C PHE A 9 41.80 6.64 -10.83
N GLY A 10 41.64 7.74 -10.10
CA GLY A 10 40.39 8.04 -9.38
C GLY A 10 39.24 8.36 -10.31
N GLN A 11 39.53 9.04 -11.43
CA GLN A 11 38.54 9.38 -12.45
C GLN A 11 38.06 8.14 -13.22
N SER A 12 38.97 7.26 -13.62
CA SER A 12 38.61 6.00 -14.30
C SER A 12 37.73 5.08 -13.45
N ALA A 13 37.98 4.99 -12.15
CA ALA A 13 37.15 4.19 -11.25
C ALA A 13 35.74 4.79 -11.04
N ALA A 14 35.65 6.12 -10.93
CA ALA A 14 34.36 6.81 -10.84
C ALA A 14 33.54 6.66 -12.13
N ASP A 15 34.20 6.74 -13.29
CA ASP A 15 33.58 6.55 -14.60
C ASP A 15 33.03 5.12 -14.76
N GLU A 16 33.80 4.10 -14.36
CA GLU A 16 33.36 2.71 -14.44
C GLU A 16 32.23 2.39 -13.44
N PHE A 17 32.26 2.99 -12.24
CA PHE A 17 31.13 2.92 -11.29
C PHE A 17 29.85 3.48 -11.91
N ALA A 18 29.92 4.70 -12.46
CA ALA A 18 28.76 5.34 -13.09
C ALA A 18 28.23 4.53 -14.28
N ARG A 19 29.12 3.96 -15.11
CA ARG A 19 28.76 3.09 -16.23
C ARG A 19 28.07 1.80 -15.77
N SER A 20 28.60 1.18 -14.71
CA SER A 20 28.03 -0.04 -14.14
C SER A 20 26.64 0.21 -13.55
N VAL A 21 26.47 1.32 -12.82
CA VAL A 21 25.16 1.74 -12.31
C VAL A 21 24.17 1.99 -13.44
N SER A 22 24.57 2.73 -14.48
CA SER A 22 23.73 2.99 -15.65
C SER A 22 23.28 1.68 -16.32
N THR A 23 24.18 0.70 -16.43
CA THR A 23 23.88 -0.63 -16.95
C THR A 23 22.80 -1.33 -16.12
N LEU A 24 22.91 -1.30 -14.78
CA LEU A 24 21.89 -1.88 -13.89
C LEU A 24 20.54 -1.15 -13.99
N ARG A 25 20.53 0.17 -14.13
CA ARG A 25 19.31 0.98 -14.22
C ARG A 25 18.52 0.74 -15.52
N ASN A 26 19.17 0.24 -16.56
CA ASN A 26 18.57 -0.06 -17.86
C ASN A 26 18.03 -1.50 -17.97
N VAL A 27 18.13 -2.32 -16.91
CA VAL A 27 17.56 -3.69 -16.93
C VAL A 27 16.04 -3.62 -17.07
N GLY A 28 15.52 -4.40 -18.02
CA GLY A 28 14.12 -4.46 -18.37
C GLY A 28 13.45 -5.78 -17.97
N SER A 29 12.20 -5.94 -18.41
CA SER A 29 11.45 -7.19 -18.25
C SER A 29 12.01 -8.31 -19.13
N GLU A 30 11.59 -9.55 -18.88
CA GLU A 30 11.91 -10.73 -19.73
C GLU A 30 13.41 -11.01 -19.91
N GLY A 31 14.24 -10.50 -18.98
CA GLY A 31 15.68 -10.72 -18.96
C GLY A 31 16.49 -9.75 -19.84
N GLU A 32 15.86 -8.70 -20.36
CA GLU A 32 16.53 -7.64 -21.09
C GLU A 32 17.66 -7.00 -20.26
N GLY A 33 18.90 -7.05 -20.79
CA GLY A 33 20.07 -6.48 -20.14
C GLY A 33 20.72 -7.35 -19.04
N ASN A 34 20.18 -8.53 -18.72
CA ASN A 34 20.65 -9.35 -17.59
C ASN A 34 22.14 -9.73 -17.64
N VAL A 35 22.68 -10.07 -18.82
CA VAL A 35 24.10 -10.48 -18.94
C VAL A 35 25.04 -9.32 -18.60
N ALA A 36 24.78 -8.14 -19.18
CA ALA A 36 25.55 -6.93 -18.88
C ALA A 36 25.36 -6.52 -17.41
N ALA A 37 24.15 -6.69 -16.87
CA ALA A 37 23.85 -6.41 -15.47
C ALA A 37 24.60 -7.33 -14.50
N SER A 38 24.76 -8.61 -14.83
CA SER A 38 25.55 -9.53 -14.02
C SER A 38 27.02 -9.10 -13.93
N GLN A 39 27.62 -8.67 -15.05
CA GLN A 39 28.99 -8.15 -15.07
C GLN A 39 29.13 -6.84 -14.30
N ALA A 40 28.19 -5.90 -14.49
CA ALA A 40 28.15 -4.64 -13.76
C ALA A 40 27.96 -4.87 -12.25
N MET A 41 27.10 -5.81 -11.87
CA MET A 41 26.89 -6.20 -10.47
C MET A 41 28.16 -6.80 -9.86
N GLU A 42 28.89 -7.65 -10.58
CA GLU A 42 30.16 -8.21 -10.12
C GLU A 42 31.20 -7.12 -9.86
N TYR A 43 31.34 -6.16 -10.78
CA TYR A 43 32.21 -5.00 -10.59
C TYR A 43 31.83 -4.20 -9.34
N LEU A 44 30.55 -3.81 -9.23
CA LEU A 44 30.06 -3.00 -8.10
C LEU A 44 30.21 -3.75 -6.77
N SER A 45 29.95 -5.06 -6.76
CA SER A 45 30.07 -5.91 -5.56
C SER A 45 31.50 -6.03 -5.03
N ASN A 46 32.50 -5.80 -5.87
CA ASN A 46 33.91 -5.79 -5.49
C ASN A 46 34.41 -4.43 -4.99
N SER A 47 33.54 -3.40 -4.98
CA SER A 47 33.86 -2.08 -4.42
C SER A 47 34.03 -2.12 -2.89
N GLY A 48 34.65 -1.07 -2.35
CA GLY A 48 34.77 -0.88 -0.91
C GLY A 48 33.43 -0.55 -0.23
N LYS A 49 33.37 -0.69 1.09
CA LYS A 49 32.20 -0.32 1.92
C LYS A 49 31.77 1.13 1.75
N GLU A 50 32.69 2.00 1.35
CA GLU A 50 32.49 3.43 1.08
C GLU A 50 31.54 3.64 -0.11
N ALA A 51 31.37 2.65 -0.99
CA ALA A 51 30.43 2.70 -2.11
C ALA A 51 28.97 2.46 -1.70
N ILE A 52 28.70 1.90 -0.51
CA ILE A 52 27.34 1.54 -0.09
C ILE A 52 26.38 2.74 -0.12
N PRO A 53 26.69 3.91 0.47
CA PRO A 53 25.77 5.06 0.41
C PRO A 53 25.47 5.52 -1.02
N ALA A 54 26.46 5.48 -1.92
CA ALA A 54 26.25 5.82 -3.32
C ALA A 54 25.34 4.80 -4.02
N LEU A 55 25.55 3.50 -3.79
CA LEU A 55 24.67 2.45 -4.34
C LEU A 55 23.23 2.56 -3.82
N LEU A 56 23.03 2.89 -2.54
CA LEU A 56 21.71 3.17 -1.98
C LEU A 56 21.07 4.40 -2.62
N PHE A 57 21.85 5.45 -2.91
CA PHE A 57 21.37 6.62 -3.65
C PHE A 57 20.92 6.26 -5.07
N GLU A 58 21.65 5.39 -5.75
CA GLU A 58 21.32 4.92 -7.10
C GLU A 58 20.07 4.04 -7.15
N MET A 59 19.54 3.60 -6.01
CA MET A 59 18.24 2.93 -5.96
C MET A 59 17.07 3.92 -6.05
N ASN A 60 17.29 5.22 -5.86
CA ASN A 60 16.23 6.22 -5.98
C ASN A 60 15.70 6.27 -7.42
N GLY A 61 14.38 6.14 -7.58
CA GLY A 61 13.70 6.09 -8.87
C GLY A 61 14.11 4.90 -9.74
N ALA A 62 14.80 3.90 -9.20
CA ALA A 62 15.17 2.71 -9.95
C ALA A 62 13.94 1.83 -10.20
N ASN A 63 13.87 1.21 -11.38
CA ASN A 63 12.84 0.22 -11.66
C ASN A 63 13.02 -1.02 -10.74
N PRO A 64 12.00 -1.89 -10.58
CA PRO A 64 12.08 -3.02 -9.66
C PRO A 64 13.24 -3.99 -9.93
N PHE A 65 13.64 -4.18 -11.19
CA PHE A 65 14.74 -5.06 -11.57
C PHE A 65 16.09 -4.44 -11.18
N ALA A 66 16.31 -3.18 -11.56
CA ALA A 66 17.50 -2.41 -11.20
C ALA A 66 17.70 -2.33 -9.69
N ALA A 67 16.62 -2.05 -8.93
CA ALA A 67 16.66 -1.99 -7.47
C ALA A 67 17.07 -3.32 -6.84
N ASN A 68 16.72 -4.46 -7.45
CA ASN A 68 17.14 -5.78 -6.96
C ASN A 68 18.62 -6.03 -7.19
N TYR A 69 19.17 -5.67 -8.36
CA TYR A 69 20.60 -5.77 -8.64
C TYR A 69 21.43 -4.90 -7.69
N LEU A 70 21.04 -3.63 -7.53
CA LEU A 70 21.71 -2.68 -6.63
C LEU A 70 21.66 -3.16 -5.17
N ARG A 71 20.51 -3.65 -4.70
CA ARG A 71 20.39 -4.29 -3.38
C ARG A 71 21.37 -5.46 -3.24
N GLY A 72 21.45 -6.31 -4.26
CA GLY A 72 22.37 -7.44 -4.27
C GLY A 72 23.84 -7.01 -4.13
N ALA A 73 24.27 -5.99 -4.88
CA ALA A 73 25.63 -5.46 -4.77
C ALA A 73 25.91 -4.92 -3.36
N VAL A 74 24.99 -4.15 -2.78
CA VAL A 74 25.10 -3.65 -1.40
C VAL A 74 25.23 -4.80 -0.39
N GLU A 75 24.40 -5.84 -0.49
CA GLU A 75 24.48 -7.02 0.38
C GLU A 75 25.81 -7.77 0.25
N VAL A 76 26.35 -7.91 -0.96
CA VAL A 76 27.66 -8.57 -1.16
C VAL A 76 28.76 -7.76 -0.48
N ILE A 77 28.81 -6.45 -0.70
CA ILE A 77 29.80 -5.56 -0.08
C ILE A 77 29.67 -5.62 1.45
N PHE A 78 28.44 -5.51 1.96
CA PHE A 78 28.16 -5.57 3.39
C PHE A 78 28.64 -6.87 4.03
N ASN A 79 28.27 -8.03 3.46
CA ASN A 79 28.62 -9.33 4.02
C ASN A 79 30.12 -9.61 3.90
N LYS A 80 30.79 -9.15 2.84
CA LYS A 80 32.26 -9.21 2.73
C LYS A 80 32.91 -8.41 3.86
N ASN A 81 32.46 -7.18 4.07
CA ASN A 81 33.02 -6.31 5.11
C ASN A 81 32.84 -6.88 6.52
N LEU A 82 31.66 -7.43 6.83
CA LEU A 82 31.42 -8.08 8.12
C LEU A 82 32.33 -9.29 8.35
N LYS A 83 32.51 -10.15 7.33
CA LYS A 83 33.40 -11.33 7.43
C LYS A 83 34.85 -10.94 7.70
N GLU A 84 35.29 -9.81 7.18
CA GLU A 84 36.64 -9.27 7.37
C GLU A 84 36.79 -8.50 8.71
N GLY A 85 35.74 -8.44 9.54
CA GLY A 85 35.74 -7.68 10.81
C GLY A 85 35.76 -6.16 10.61
N GLY A 86 35.40 -5.68 9.42
CA GLY A 86 35.32 -4.27 9.09
C GLY A 86 34.10 -3.57 9.70
N SER A 87 34.19 -2.25 9.86
CA SER A 87 33.08 -1.38 10.23
C SER A 87 32.44 -0.73 9.00
N LEU A 88 31.13 -0.50 9.00
CA LEU A 88 30.46 0.29 7.97
C LEU A 88 30.63 1.80 8.15
N PRO A 89 30.44 2.61 7.08
CA PRO A 89 30.36 4.07 7.19
C PRO A 89 29.04 4.51 7.84
N LEU A 90 28.90 4.29 9.15
CA LEU A 90 27.64 4.51 9.89
C LEU A 90 27.12 5.94 9.82
N VAL A 91 28.00 6.94 9.77
CA VAL A 91 27.61 8.36 9.66
C VAL A 91 26.91 8.61 8.32
N ALA A 92 27.54 8.23 7.20
CA ALA A 92 26.97 8.40 5.87
C ALA A 92 25.66 7.61 5.68
N LEU A 93 25.59 6.40 6.24
CA LEU A 93 24.36 5.61 6.26
C LEU A 93 23.24 6.28 7.07
N GLY A 94 23.59 6.87 8.22
CA GLY A 94 22.65 7.61 9.06
C GLY A 94 22.12 8.87 8.36
N GLU A 95 22.99 9.65 7.73
CA GLU A 95 22.60 10.83 6.94
C GLU A 95 21.66 10.45 5.78
N PHE A 96 22.01 9.38 5.05
CA PHE A 96 21.15 8.84 3.99
C PHE A 96 19.79 8.39 4.52
N LEU A 97 19.76 7.61 5.62
CA LEU A 97 18.53 7.13 6.26
C LEU A 97 17.62 8.29 6.71
N LEU A 98 18.18 9.35 7.27
CA LEU A 98 17.43 10.47 7.84
C LEU A 98 16.91 11.44 6.77
N ASN A 99 17.49 11.44 5.57
CA ASN A 99 17.04 12.27 4.47
C ASN A 99 15.77 11.68 3.82
N LYS A 100 14.61 12.26 4.15
CA LYS A 100 13.28 11.85 3.65
C LYS A 100 13.04 12.13 2.16
N SER A 101 13.96 12.80 1.47
CA SER A 101 13.88 12.98 0.00
C SER A 101 14.28 11.72 -0.77
N HIS A 102 15.00 10.79 -0.14
CA HIS A 102 15.30 9.49 -0.73
C HIS A 102 14.09 8.55 -0.64
N ASP A 103 14.05 7.58 -1.55
CA ASP A 103 12.99 6.57 -1.61
C ASP A 103 12.93 5.74 -0.33
N THR A 104 11.73 5.28 0.02
CA THR A 104 11.46 4.59 1.28
C THR A 104 12.21 3.27 1.43
N LYS A 105 12.37 2.52 0.34
CA LYS A 105 13.04 1.21 0.30
C LYS A 105 14.54 1.28 0.55
N PRO A 106 15.35 2.10 -0.16
CA PRO A 106 16.77 2.21 0.15
C PRO A 106 17.01 2.80 1.55
N ARG A 107 16.15 3.71 2.03
CA ARG A 107 16.22 4.18 3.43
C ARG A 107 16.00 3.04 4.43
N ALA A 108 14.98 2.20 4.22
CA ALA A 108 14.75 1.02 5.06
C ALA A 108 15.95 0.05 5.03
N MET A 109 16.56 -0.14 3.86
CA MET A 109 17.77 -0.95 3.73
C MET A 109 18.96 -0.34 4.49
N ALA A 110 19.17 0.99 4.41
CA ALA A 110 20.20 1.66 5.18
C ALA A 110 20.04 1.42 6.69
N PHE A 111 18.81 1.47 7.19
CA PHE A 111 18.50 1.14 8.58
C PHE A 111 18.81 -0.32 8.92
N ASP A 112 18.46 -1.28 8.06
CA ASP A 112 18.80 -2.70 8.26
C ASP A 112 20.32 -2.93 8.39
N LEU A 113 21.12 -2.27 7.53
CA LEU A 113 22.58 -2.34 7.59
C LEU A 113 23.13 -1.74 8.89
N ILE A 114 22.60 -0.59 9.34
CA ILE A 114 22.96 0.00 10.64
C ILE A 114 22.57 -0.97 11.77
N LYS A 115 21.37 -1.54 11.74
CA LYS A 115 20.86 -2.47 12.76
C LYS A 115 21.70 -3.75 12.86
N ARG A 116 22.15 -4.31 11.73
CA ARG A 116 23.02 -5.49 11.69
C ARG A 116 24.48 -5.19 12.11
N THR A 117 24.91 -3.94 12.01
CA THR A 117 26.27 -3.52 12.40
C THR A 117 26.35 -3.06 13.86
N ASP A 118 25.42 -2.21 14.27
CA ASP A 118 25.33 -1.62 15.61
C ASP A 118 23.85 -1.53 16.07
N PRO A 119 23.34 -2.60 16.71
CA PRO A 119 21.98 -2.62 17.24
C PRO A 119 21.69 -1.51 18.26
N SER A 120 22.72 -1.03 18.99
CA SER A 120 22.56 0.02 20.00
C SER A 120 22.23 1.37 19.35
N VAL A 121 22.97 1.73 18.29
CA VAL A 121 22.68 2.92 17.49
C VAL A 121 21.31 2.80 16.82
N ALA A 122 21.00 1.66 16.20
CA ALA A 122 19.70 1.45 15.57
C ALA A 122 18.54 1.64 16.57
N ASN A 123 18.64 1.06 17.77
CA ASN A 123 17.63 1.21 18.81
C ASN A 123 17.40 2.66 19.26
N ARG A 124 18.41 3.52 19.19
CA ARG A 124 18.26 4.96 19.48
C ARG A 124 17.53 5.72 18.38
N LEU A 125 17.59 5.24 17.14
CA LEU A 125 16.93 5.86 15.98
C LEU A 125 15.45 5.48 15.85
N ILE A 126 15.10 4.24 16.22
CA ILE A 126 13.75 3.67 16.04
C ILE A 126 12.60 4.61 16.50
N PRO A 127 12.66 5.28 17.67
CA PRO A 127 11.57 6.17 18.09
C PRO A 127 11.24 7.28 17.09
N GLY A 128 12.23 7.74 16.31
CA GLY A 128 12.05 8.78 15.30
C GLY A 128 11.25 8.34 14.07
N PHE A 129 11.01 7.04 13.89
CA PHE A 129 10.35 6.51 12.69
C PHE A 129 8.83 6.41 12.77
N LEU A 130 8.22 6.72 13.92
CA LEU A 130 6.77 6.55 14.13
C LEU A 130 5.89 7.25 13.08
N GLY A 131 6.34 8.39 12.57
CA GLY A 131 5.68 9.14 11.49
C GLY A 131 6.46 9.15 10.16
N ASP A 132 7.39 8.21 9.96
CA ASP A 132 8.20 8.19 8.74
C ASP A 132 7.36 7.82 7.51
N PRO A 133 7.56 8.42 6.32
CA PRO A 133 6.87 7.99 5.10
C PRO A 133 7.17 6.53 4.71
N SER A 134 8.29 5.95 5.14
CA SER A 134 8.57 4.53 4.96
C SER A 134 7.76 3.68 5.93
N VAL A 135 6.89 2.80 5.39
CA VAL A 135 6.14 1.83 6.20
C VAL A 135 7.08 0.85 6.90
N ASP A 136 8.17 0.44 6.25
CA ASP A 136 9.17 -0.46 6.83
C ASP A 136 9.84 0.15 8.07
N LEU A 137 10.17 1.45 8.03
CA LEU A 137 10.73 2.17 9.19
C LEU A 137 9.68 2.37 10.29
N ARG A 138 8.43 2.71 9.93
CA ARG A 138 7.33 2.78 10.90
C ARG A 138 7.13 1.47 11.63
N ARG A 139 7.22 0.34 10.92
CA ARG A 139 7.06 -1.01 11.46
C ARG A 139 7.99 -1.28 12.63
N GLU A 140 9.24 -0.81 12.55
CA GLU A 140 10.25 -0.92 13.62
C GLU A 140 9.85 -0.10 14.86
N ALA A 141 9.37 1.14 14.66
CA ALA A 141 8.89 1.98 15.75
C ALA A 141 7.67 1.37 16.45
N ILE A 142 6.73 0.83 15.67
CA ILE A 142 5.53 0.17 16.19
C ILE A 142 5.89 -1.09 16.96
N ALA A 143 6.82 -1.91 16.46
CA ALA A 143 7.31 -3.09 17.17
C ALA A 143 7.92 -2.73 18.54
N MET A 144 8.71 -1.65 18.61
CA MET A 144 9.22 -1.14 19.88
C MET A 144 8.10 -0.68 20.82
N LEU A 145 7.08 0.03 20.31
CA LEU A 145 5.93 0.45 21.12
C LEU A 145 5.12 -0.73 21.65
N LEU A 146 4.91 -1.77 20.84
CA LEU A 146 4.23 -3.01 21.23
C LEU A 146 4.94 -3.70 22.39
N ILE A 147 6.27 -3.86 22.31
CA ILE A 147 7.07 -4.47 23.39
C ILE A 147 6.93 -3.66 24.69
N LYS A 148 7.05 -2.33 24.61
CA LYS A 148 6.93 -1.45 25.78
C LYS A 148 5.52 -1.47 26.37
N ALA A 149 4.48 -1.42 25.53
CA ALA A 149 3.09 -1.48 25.95
C ALA A 149 2.78 -2.81 26.66
N SER A 150 3.21 -3.94 26.09
CA SER A 150 3.10 -5.26 26.72
C SER A 150 3.82 -5.32 28.07
N GLY A 151 5.01 -4.73 28.19
CA GLY A 151 5.73 -4.59 29.46
C GLY A 151 4.91 -3.83 30.52
N LEU A 152 4.29 -2.71 30.14
CA LEU A 152 3.41 -1.95 31.04
C LEU A 152 2.17 -2.73 31.48
N VAL A 153 1.61 -3.58 30.62
CA VAL A 153 0.52 -4.49 31.01
C VAL A 153 1.00 -5.45 32.11
N LYS A 154 2.18 -6.05 31.96
CA LYS A 154 2.78 -6.96 32.95
C LYS A 154 3.08 -6.28 34.28
N GLU A 155 3.44 -5.00 34.25
CA GLU A 155 3.63 -4.16 35.44
C GLU A 155 2.30 -3.62 36.03
N ASN A 156 1.14 -4.06 35.53
CA ASN A 156 -0.19 -3.60 35.92
C ASN A 156 -0.44 -2.08 35.67
N LYS A 157 0.36 -1.44 34.80
CA LYS A 157 0.23 -0.03 34.39
C LYS A 157 -0.69 0.10 33.17
N LYS A 158 -1.91 -0.42 33.28
CA LYS A 158 -2.85 -0.57 32.15
C LYS A 158 -3.16 0.74 31.40
N SER A 159 -3.33 1.85 32.11
CA SER A 159 -3.60 3.14 31.48
C SER A 159 -2.45 3.60 30.57
N ALA A 160 -1.20 3.40 31.01
CA ALA A 160 -0.03 3.74 30.22
C ALA A 160 0.11 2.81 28.99
N ALA A 161 -0.14 1.50 29.18
CA ALA A 161 -0.19 0.55 28.07
C ALA A 161 -1.22 0.93 27.01
N VAL A 162 -2.44 1.32 27.41
CA VAL A 162 -3.49 1.79 26.49
C VAL A 162 -3.01 2.99 25.68
N LEU A 163 -2.37 3.99 26.31
CA LEU A 163 -1.87 5.16 25.60
C LEU A 163 -0.79 4.78 24.57
N MET A 164 0.11 3.87 24.92
CA MET A 164 1.14 3.38 24.00
C MET A 164 0.56 2.57 22.83
N TYR A 165 -0.42 1.69 23.08
CA TYR A 165 -1.11 0.98 22.02
C TYR A 165 -1.91 1.92 21.10
N ARG A 166 -2.51 2.99 21.63
CA ARG A 166 -3.17 4.01 20.81
C ARG A 166 -2.20 4.77 19.92
N GLN A 167 -1.03 5.14 20.47
CA GLN A 167 0.04 5.77 19.70
C GLN A 167 0.55 4.83 18.60
N ALA A 168 0.73 3.55 18.91
CA ALA A 168 1.13 2.53 17.93
C ALA A 168 0.06 2.38 16.83
N LEU A 169 -1.22 2.30 17.20
CA LEU A 169 -2.32 2.17 16.25
C LEU A 169 -2.38 3.34 15.26
N ASP A 170 -2.25 4.58 15.75
CA ASP A 170 -2.31 5.78 14.90
C ASP A 170 -1.24 5.77 13.80
N ALA A 171 -0.04 5.28 14.14
CA ALA A 171 1.09 5.15 13.23
C ALA A 171 1.06 3.90 12.34
N ALA A 172 0.31 2.86 12.72
CA ALA A 172 0.35 1.56 12.05
C ALA A 172 -0.24 1.58 10.65
N ARG A 173 0.42 0.88 9.72
CA ARG A 173 -0.01 0.72 8.32
C ARG A 173 -0.05 -0.73 7.85
N ASP A 174 0.62 -1.63 8.56
CA ASP A 174 0.60 -3.07 8.28
C ASP A 174 -0.57 -3.75 8.99
N LEU A 175 -1.27 -4.61 8.26
CA LEU A 175 -2.48 -5.30 8.73
C LEU A 175 -2.21 -6.12 10.00
N ASP A 176 -1.10 -6.87 10.03
CA ASP A 176 -0.77 -7.76 11.15
C ASP A 176 -0.54 -6.96 12.44
N GLN A 177 0.23 -5.86 12.38
CA GLN A 177 0.44 -4.98 13.53
C GLN A 177 -0.86 -4.33 13.98
N ILE A 178 -1.70 -3.85 13.06
CA ILE A 178 -3.01 -3.26 13.39
C ILE A 178 -3.90 -4.28 14.09
N GLN A 179 -3.94 -5.52 13.62
CA GLN A 179 -4.71 -6.60 14.24
C GLN A 179 -4.22 -6.92 15.64
N THR A 180 -2.91 -7.07 15.83
CA THR A 180 -2.30 -7.26 17.16
C THR A 180 -2.66 -6.12 18.09
N ILE A 181 -2.42 -4.86 17.69
CA ILE A 181 -2.72 -3.68 18.52
C ILE A 181 -4.21 -3.59 18.85
N SER A 182 -5.08 -3.89 17.88
CA SER A 182 -6.52 -3.86 18.07
C SER A 182 -6.98 -4.93 19.06
N SER A 183 -6.44 -6.15 18.99
CA SER A 183 -6.71 -7.22 19.95
C SER A 183 -6.31 -6.80 21.36
N GLU A 184 -5.08 -6.31 21.53
CA GLU A 184 -4.54 -5.86 22.82
C GLU A 184 -5.37 -4.72 23.43
N LEU A 185 -5.80 -3.75 22.60
CA LEU A 185 -6.69 -2.68 23.06
C LEU A 185 -8.05 -3.22 23.51
N ARG A 186 -8.64 -4.17 22.78
CA ARG A 186 -9.93 -4.80 23.13
C ARG A 186 -9.83 -5.57 24.46
N GLU A 187 -8.75 -6.31 24.68
CA GLU A 187 -8.48 -7.00 25.96
C GLU A 187 -8.37 -6.02 27.14
N LEU A 188 -7.86 -4.81 26.89
CA LEU A 188 -7.83 -3.71 27.86
C LEU A 188 -9.15 -2.93 27.95
N GLY A 189 -10.24 -3.45 27.38
CA GLY A 189 -11.58 -2.86 27.43
C GLY A 189 -11.75 -1.62 26.54
N ARG A 190 -10.93 -1.48 25.49
CA ARG A 190 -10.96 -0.34 24.56
C ARG A 190 -11.43 -0.77 23.17
N ASN A 191 -12.49 -0.13 22.70
CA ASN A 191 -12.99 -0.35 21.35
C ASN A 191 -12.06 0.25 20.30
N VAL A 192 -11.90 -0.47 19.18
CA VAL A 192 -11.13 -0.04 18.01
C VAL A 192 -12.03 -0.13 16.79
N ASN A 193 -12.20 1.00 16.10
CA ASN A 193 -12.97 1.09 14.88
C ASN A 193 -12.02 0.89 13.69
N LEU A 194 -11.90 -0.36 13.22
CA LEU A 194 -11.02 -0.71 12.11
C LEU A 194 -11.52 -0.13 10.78
N THR A 195 -12.83 -0.09 10.57
CA THR A 195 -13.46 0.55 9.41
C THR A 195 -12.95 1.98 9.23
N LYS A 196 -12.98 2.76 10.31
CA LYS A 196 -12.45 4.13 10.34
C LYS A 196 -10.93 4.13 10.26
N HIS A 197 -10.22 3.28 11.00
CA HIS A 197 -8.75 3.30 10.96
C HIS A 197 -8.20 3.06 9.54
N PHE A 198 -8.78 2.13 8.79
CA PHE A 198 -8.41 1.86 7.40
C PHE A 198 -9.05 2.81 6.39
N GLY A 199 -10.16 3.48 6.71
CA GLY A 199 -10.89 4.35 5.78
C GLY A 199 -11.75 3.58 4.78
N PHE A 200 -12.28 2.43 5.19
CA PHE A 200 -13.22 1.65 4.38
C PHE A 200 -14.52 2.43 4.12
N LEU A 201 -15.04 2.30 2.90
CA LEU A 201 -16.31 2.87 2.48
C LEU A 201 -17.41 1.84 2.74
N THR A 202 -18.36 2.20 3.60
CA THR A 202 -19.41 1.26 4.05
C THR A 202 -20.81 1.62 3.58
N ASN A 203 -21.02 2.83 3.04
CA ASN A 203 -22.32 3.29 2.57
C ASN A 203 -22.34 3.35 1.05
N TRP A 204 -23.29 2.66 0.45
CA TRP A 204 -23.37 2.42 -0.99
C TRP A 204 -24.81 2.52 -1.49
N ASN A 205 -24.93 2.65 -2.80
CA ASN A 205 -26.15 2.32 -3.53
C ASN A 205 -25.79 1.19 -4.48
N LEU A 206 -26.54 0.10 -4.45
CA LEU A 206 -26.34 -1.06 -5.30
C LEU A 206 -27.40 -1.12 -6.40
N VAL A 207 -27.01 -1.52 -7.60
CA VAL A 207 -27.94 -1.84 -8.69
C VAL A 207 -27.48 -3.08 -9.45
N GLY A 208 -28.43 -3.97 -9.74
CA GLY A 208 -28.19 -5.26 -10.35
C GLY A 208 -29.36 -6.22 -10.08
N PRO A 209 -29.25 -7.48 -10.50
CA PRO A 209 -28.19 -7.99 -11.36
C PRO A 209 -28.41 -7.64 -12.84
N PHE A 210 -27.34 -7.30 -13.55
CA PHE A 210 -27.22 -7.35 -15.01
C PHE A 210 -26.67 -8.72 -15.42
N HIS A 211 -26.66 -9.05 -16.72
CA HIS A 211 -26.10 -10.32 -17.18
C HIS A 211 -24.56 -10.28 -17.20
N ASN A 212 -23.95 -11.44 -16.95
CA ASN A 212 -22.53 -11.72 -17.17
C ASN A 212 -22.35 -13.07 -17.86
N LYS A 213 -23.25 -13.39 -18.80
CA LYS A 213 -23.26 -14.70 -19.47
C LYS A 213 -21.94 -14.92 -20.22
N GLY A 214 -21.28 -16.04 -19.95
CA GLY A 214 -19.95 -16.31 -20.52
C GLY A 214 -18.92 -15.19 -20.23
N ARG A 215 -19.05 -14.50 -19.08
CA ARG A 215 -18.20 -13.37 -18.65
C ARG A 215 -18.28 -12.10 -19.51
N ALA A 216 -19.23 -12.04 -20.44
CA ALA A 216 -19.41 -10.89 -21.34
C ALA A 216 -19.75 -9.59 -20.61
N GLY A 217 -20.38 -9.71 -19.43
CA GLY A 217 -20.77 -8.58 -18.61
C GLY A 217 -19.57 -7.75 -18.13
N PHE A 218 -18.34 -8.28 -18.10
CA PHE A 218 -17.14 -7.49 -17.79
C PHE A 218 -16.91 -6.36 -18.82
N GLU A 219 -16.94 -6.68 -20.12
CA GLU A 219 -16.69 -5.70 -21.18
C GLU A 219 -17.94 -4.92 -21.62
N GLU A 220 -19.13 -5.50 -21.46
CA GLU A 220 -20.35 -4.81 -21.84
C GLU A 220 -20.59 -3.53 -21.02
N VAL A 221 -20.90 -2.43 -21.72
CA VAL A 221 -21.17 -1.12 -21.12
C VAL A 221 -22.65 -1.01 -20.76
N PHE A 222 -22.96 -1.20 -19.48
CA PHE A 222 -24.32 -1.02 -18.96
C PHE A 222 -24.64 0.44 -18.60
N GLY A 223 -25.93 0.71 -18.35
CA GLY A 223 -26.42 2.06 -18.03
C GLY A 223 -25.68 2.78 -16.90
N PRO A 224 -25.37 2.12 -15.76
CA PRO A 224 -24.61 2.73 -14.66
C PRO A 224 -23.24 3.28 -15.06
N GLU A 225 -22.61 2.77 -16.12
CA GLU A 225 -21.30 3.26 -16.60
C GLU A 225 -21.42 4.57 -17.40
N LYS A 226 -22.60 4.85 -17.97
CA LYS A 226 -22.85 6.03 -18.80
C LYS A 226 -23.31 7.23 -17.99
N ASN A 227 -24.06 6.98 -16.92
CA ASN A 227 -24.59 8.03 -16.05
C ASN A 227 -24.68 7.50 -14.60
N PHE A 228 -23.98 8.18 -13.69
CA PHE A 228 -23.89 7.77 -12.29
C PHE A 228 -25.06 8.30 -11.45
N SER A 229 -26.15 8.75 -12.08
CA SER A 229 -27.36 9.20 -11.40
C SER A 229 -28.09 8.04 -10.71
N LEU A 230 -28.64 8.33 -9.52
CA LEU A 230 -29.41 7.38 -8.72
C LEU A 230 -30.88 7.27 -9.17
N ASP A 231 -31.38 8.22 -9.95
CA ASP A 231 -32.79 8.27 -10.34
C ASP A 231 -33.10 7.44 -11.60
N ALA A 232 -32.09 6.80 -12.17
CA ALA A 232 -32.21 6.01 -13.38
C ALA A 232 -32.79 4.61 -13.10
N GLN A 233 -33.55 4.11 -14.08
CA GLN A 233 -34.06 2.75 -14.15
C GLN A 233 -33.41 2.01 -15.32
N TYR A 234 -33.02 0.76 -15.11
CA TYR A 234 -32.34 -0.06 -16.11
C TYR A 234 -33.12 -1.34 -16.40
N LYS A 235 -33.00 -1.84 -17.61
CA LYS A 235 -33.51 -3.18 -17.97
C LYS A 235 -32.54 -4.24 -17.48
N SER A 236 -33.09 -5.29 -16.87
CA SER A 236 -32.44 -6.53 -16.50
C SER A 236 -33.21 -7.71 -17.12
N ASN A 237 -32.64 -8.91 -17.06
CA ASN A 237 -33.26 -10.14 -17.55
C ASN A 237 -34.64 -10.39 -16.90
N ASN A 238 -34.82 -9.97 -15.63
CA ASN A 238 -36.04 -10.19 -14.85
C ASN A 238 -36.84 -8.91 -14.60
N GLY A 239 -36.86 -7.99 -15.56
CA GLY A 239 -37.61 -6.73 -15.49
C GLY A 239 -36.72 -5.52 -15.26
N ASN A 240 -37.27 -4.48 -14.64
CA ASN A 240 -36.53 -3.24 -14.42
C ASN A 240 -35.89 -3.19 -13.03
N ILE A 241 -34.65 -2.71 -12.96
CA ILE A 241 -33.88 -2.54 -11.73
C ILE A 241 -33.54 -1.07 -11.51
N THR A 242 -33.51 -0.66 -10.25
CA THR A 242 -33.14 0.68 -9.80
C THR A 242 -32.11 0.57 -8.68
N TRP A 243 -31.44 1.69 -8.39
CA TRP A 243 -30.52 1.76 -7.27
C TRP A 243 -31.23 1.55 -5.93
N LYS A 244 -30.61 0.79 -5.04
CA LYS A 244 -31.06 0.55 -3.66
C LYS A 244 -29.96 0.93 -2.70
N GLN A 245 -30.30 1.63 -1.61
CA GLN A 245 -29.34 1.91 -0.55
C GLN A 245 -28.85 0.61 0.08
N TYR A 246 -27.56 0.59 0.42
CA TYR A 246 -26.88 -0.52 1.07
C TYR A 246 -25.85 0.01 2.04
N SER A 247 -25.74 -0.61 3.20
CA SER A 247 -24.65 -0.35 4.15
C SER A 247 -24.21 -1.66 4.79
N THR A 248 -22.93 -1.70 5.17
CA THR A 248 -22.33 -2.85 5.88
C THR A 248 -21.76 -2.40 7.22
N ASP A 249 -21.94 -3.23 8.24
CA ASP A 249 -21.33 -3.07 9.57
C ASP A 249 -20.08 -3.95 9.73
N ASP A 250 -19.64 -4.62 8.66
CA ASP A 250 -18.40 -5.39 8.65
C ASP A 250 -17.19 -4.49 8.98
N GLU A 251 -16.32 -4.94 9.89
CA GLU A 251 -15.23 -4.11 10.41
C GLU A 251 -14.14 -3.80 9.36
N TYR A 252 -14.13 -4.54 8.25
CA TYR A 252 -13.29 -4.31 7.07
C TYR A 252 -14.08 -3.76 5.86
N GLY A 253 -15.33 -3.35 6.08
CA GLY A 253 -16.18 -2.72 5.07
C GLY A 253 -16.54 -3.62 3.90
N MET A 254 -16.71 -4.92 4.15
CA MET A 254 -17.14 -5.87 3.12
C MET A 254 -18.54 -5.55 2.60
N VAL A 255 -18.65 -5.32 1.29
CA VAL A 255 -19.91 -5.18 0.57
C VAL A 255 -20.25 -6.52 -0.08
N ASP A 256 -21.42 -7.06 0.24
CA ASP A 256 -21.90 -8.33 -0.32
C ASP A 256 -23.11 -8.13 -1.23
N PHE A 257 -22.92 -8.36 -2.53
CA PHE A 257 -24.00 -8.30 -3.50
C PHE A 257 -24.98 -9.47 -3.37
N ASN A 258 -24.59 -10.58 -2.71
CA ASN A 258 -25.50 -11.70 -2.48
C ASN A 258 -26.58 -11.36 -1.44
N GLU A 259 -26.37 -10.40 -0.54
CA GLU A 259 -27.38 -10.02 0.45
C GLU A 259 -28.68 -9.49 -0.20
N PRO A 260 -28.64 -8.49 -1.10
CA PRO A 260 -29.85 -8.00 -1.76
C PRO A 260 -30.31 -8.84 -2.98
N TYR A 261 -29.44 -9.65 -3.58
CA TYR A 261 -29.71 -10.31 -4.86
C TYR A 261 -29.71 -11.85 -4.81
N GLY A 262 -29.24 -12.44 -3.72
CA GLY A 262 -29.00 -13.88 -3.62
C GLY A 262 -27.71 -14.32 -4.33
N ALA A 263 -27.33 -15.58 -4.10
CA ALA A 263 -26.13 -16.22 -4.65
C ALA A 263 -26.27 -16.59 -6.14
N LEU A 264 -26.50 -15.58 -6.98
CA LEU A 264 -26.69 -15.74 -8.42
C LEU A 264 -25.36 -15.95 -9.15
N LYS A 265 -25.43 -16.55 -10.35
CA LYS A 265 -24.30 -16.81 -11.24
C LYS A 265 -24.50 -16.11 -12.57
N GLU A 266 -23.39 -15.84 -13.26
CA GLU A 266 -23.41 -15.09 -14.53
C GLU A 266 -24.13 -13.75 -14.39
N VAL A 267 -23.84 -13.02 -13.30
CA VAL A 267 -24.44 -11.72 -12.99
C VAL A 267 -23.39 -10.63 -12.83
N THR A 268 -23.78 -9.41 -13.15
CA THR A 268 -23.00 -8.19 -12.91
C THR A 268 -23.79 -7.25 -12.02
N GLY A 269 -23.11 -6.50 -11.16
CA GLY A 269 -23.74 -5.51 -10.30
C GLY A 269 -22.82 -4.35 -10.07
N TYR A 270 -23.43 -3.24 -9.71
CA TYR A 270 -22.76 -1.97 -9.53
C TYR A 270 -22.98 -1.44 -8.13
N ALA A 271 -21.93 -0.87 -7.54
CA ALA A 271 -21.97 -0.16 -6.29
C ALA A 271 -21.49 1.27 -6.50
N ARG A 272 -22.32 2.25 -6.12
CA ARG A 272 -22.01 3.68 -6.20
C ARG A 272 -21.96 4.30 -4.81
N THR A 273 -20.93 5.11 -4.56
CA THR A 273 -20.86 5.94 -3.36
C THR A 273 -20.34 7.33 -3.66
N THR A 274 -20.54 8.24 -2.70
CA THR A 274 -20.06 9.61 -2.75
C THR A 274 -18.96 9.81 -1.72
N PHE A 275 -17.86 10.43 -2.13
CA PHE A 275 -16.73 10.78 -1.27
C PHE A 275 -16.48 12.29 -1.31
N ILE A 276 -16.48 12.96 -0.16
CA ILE A 276 -16.28 14.41 -0.08
C ILE A 276 -14.85 14.69 0.38
N SER A 277 -14.02 15.29 -0.47
CA SER A 277 -12.65 15.71 -0.14
C SER A 277 -12.62 17.19 0.26
N SER A 278 -11.80 17.59 1.25
CA SER A 278 -11.65 19.02 1.60
C SER A 278 -10.76 19.82 0.65
N SER A 279 -9.93 19.14 -0.13
CA SER A 279 -9.05 19.76 -1.09
C SER A 279 -8.84 18.85 -2.29
N ASP A 280 -8.37 19.43 -3.38
CA ASP A 280 -7.73 18.66 -4.44
C ASP A 280 -6.49 18.00 -3.84
N ARG A 281 -6.35 16.67 -4.01
CA ARG A 281 -5.21 15.91 -3.48
C ARG A 281 -5.04 14.56 -4.17
N PRO A 282 -3.80 14.06 -4.28
CA PRO A 282 -3.57 12.66 -4.61
C PRO A 282 -4.14 11.74 -3.52
N ALA A 283 -4.64 10.59 -3.94
CA ALA A 283 -5.11 9.52 -3.07
C ALA A 283 -4.95 8.15 -3.76
N GLU A 284 -5.27 7.10 -3.03
CA GLU A 284 -5.38 5.75 -3.55
C GLU A 284 -6.76 5.17 -3.22
N LEU A 285 -7.39 4.54 -4.21
CA LEU A 285 -8.44 3.56 -3.99
C LEU A 285 -7.78 2.20 -3.82
N ARG A 286 -8.00 1.57 -2.66
CA ARG A 286 -7.46 0.23 -2.40
C ARG A 286 -8.59 -0.78 -2.31
N LEU A 287 -8.55 -1.76 -3.21
CA LEU A 287 -9.61 -2.75 -3.43
C LEU A 287 -9.13 -4.14 -3.00
N GLY A 288 -10.02 -4.87 -2.31
CA GLY A 288 -10.01 -6.33 -2.26
C GLY A 288 -11.29 -6.84 -2.92
N CYS A 289 -11.18 -7.80 -3.85
CA CYS A 289 -12.33 -8.39 -4.51
C CYS A 289 -12.01 -9.82 -4.97
N LYS A 290 -12.99 -10.73 -4.87
CA LYS A 290 -12.86 -12.13 -5.30
C LYS A 290 -13.27 -12.34 -6.76
N ASN A 291 -13.92 -11.36 -7.36
CA ASN A 291 -14.60 -11.47 -8.64
C ASN A 291 -14.02 -10.44 -9.62
N ALA A 292 -14.38 -10.53 -10.91
CA ALA A 292 -13.92 -9.54 -11.87
C ALA A 292 -14.52 -8.17 -11.56
N TRP A 293 -13.75 -7.11 -11.79
CA TRP A 293 -14.11 -5.77 -11.33
C TRP A 293 -13.62 -4.64 -12.23
N LYS A 294 -14.34 -3.52 -12.23
CA LYS A 294 -13.91 -2.24 -12.81
C LYS A 294 -14.26 -1.11 -11.84
N ILE A 295 -13.43 -0.06 -11.78
CA ILE A 295 -13.65 1.11 -10.93
C ILE A 295 -13.60 2.38 -11.77
N TRP A 296 -14.54 3.30 -11.50
CA TRP A 296 -14.55 4.64 -12.05
C TRP A 296 -14.55 5.69 -10.94
N LEU A 297 -13.97 6.84 -11.25
CA LEU A 297 -14.00 8.04 -10.44
C LEU A 297 -14.52 9.19 -11.29
N ASN A 298 -15.57 9.87 -10.84
CA ASN A 298 -16.14 11.05 -11.51
C ASN A 298 -16.49 10.83 -13.00
N GLY A 299 -16.89 9.61 -13.36
CA GLY A 299 -17.24 9.24 -14.75
C GLY A 299 -16.08 8.68 -15.58
N GLU A 300 -14.84 8.78 -15.09
CA GLU A 300 -13.66 8.28 -15.80
C GLU A 300 -13.26 6.89 -15.27
N LEU A 301 -12.96 5.97 -16.19
CA LEU A 301 -12.48 4.63 -15.84
C LEU A 301 -11.08 4.74 -15.23
N VAL A 302 -10.92 4.24 -14.01
CA VAL A 302 -9.62 4.18 -13.33
C VAL A 302 -8.86 2.94 -13.79
N PHE A 303 -9.46 1.76 -13.58
CA PHE A 303 -8.87 0.47 -13.95
C PHE A 303 -9.89 -0.67 -13.82
N GLY A 304 -9.54 -1.86 -14.32
CA GLY A 304 -10.29 -3.08 -14.07
C GLY A 304 -9.51 -4.35 -14.40
N ARG A 305 -9.97 -5.48 -13.87
CA ARG A 305 -9.40 -6.81 -14.14
C ARG A 305 -10.48 -7.87 -14.26
N ASP A 306 -10.40 -8.65 -15.34
CA ASP A 306 -11.27 -9.81 -15.58
C ASP A 306 -10.71 -11.06 -14.89
N GLU A 307 -10.61 -11.01 -13.57
CA GLU A 307 -10.05 -12.08 -12.73
C GLU A 307 -11.10 -12.61 -11.75
N TYR A 308 -11.31 -13.92 -11.70
CA TYR A 308 -12.29 -14.57 -10.81
C TYR A 308 -11.60 -15.55 -9.86
N HIS A 309 -12.12 -15.60 -8.63
CA HIS A 309 -11.81 -16.55 -7.57
C HIS A 309 -10.33 -16.69 -7.20
N ARG A 310 -9.57 -15.59 -7.29
CA ARG A 310 -8.13 -15.52 -6.96
C ARG A 310 -7.84 -15.28 -5.48
N GLY A 311 -8.77 -15.70 -4.60
CA GLY A 311 -8.81 -15.27 -3.22
C GLY A 311 -9.04 -13.76 -3.09
N MET A 312 -8.89 -13.22 -1.89
CA MET A 312 -8.96 -11.78 -1.62
C MET A 312 -8.01 -11.42 -0.50
N ARG A 313 -7.28 -10.31 -0.67
CA ARG A 313 -6.46 -9.70 0.37
C ARG A 313 -6.88 -8.24 0.54
N ILE A 314 -6.71 -7.71 1.74
CA ILE A 314 -6.81 -6.27 1.96
C ILE A 314 -5.75 -5.59 1.10
N ASP A 315 -6.12 -4.50 0.43
CA ASP A 315 -5.26 -3.72 -0.47
C ASP A 315 -4.63 -4.55 -1.62
N GLN A 316 -5.32 -5.59 -2.09
CA GLN A 316 -4.87 -6.42 -3.21
C GLN A 316 -4.55 -5.59 -4.45
N TYR A 317 -5.36 -4.57 -4.72
CA TYR A 317 -5.13 -3.60 -5.79
C TYR A 317 -5.04 -2.20 -5.18
N LYS A 318 -4.01 -1.44 -5.59
CA LYS A 318 -3.80 -0.05 -5.18
C LYS A 318 -3.84 0.82 -6.43
N LEU A 319 -4.83 1.69 -6.51
CA LEU A 319 -5.11 2.49 -7.68
C LEU A 319 -4.87 3.96 -7.35
N PRO A 320 -3.78 4.57 -7.86
CA PRO A 320 -3.56 6.00 -7.68
C PRO A 320 -4.65 6.79 -8.39
N ILE A 321 -5.21 7.78 -7.70
CA ILE A 321 -6.26 8.65 -8.20
C ILE A 321 -6.00 10.10 -7.76
N GLN A 322 -6.67 11.04 -8.43
CA GLN A 322 -6.72 12.43 -8.00
C GLN A 322 -8.14 12.74 -7.51
N LEU A 323 -8.27 13.12 -6.24
CA LEU A 323 -9.55 13.61 -5.71
C LEU A 323 -9.69 15.09 -6.02
N ASN A 324 -10.90 15.48 -6.45
CA ASN A 324 -11.29 16.88 -6.56
C ASN A 324 -11.78 17.39 -5.19
N LYS A 325 -11.55 18.67 -4.88
CA LYS A 325 -12.19 19.32 -3.74
C LYS A 325 -13.72 19.22 -3.89
N GLY A 326 -14.37 18.83 -2.79
CA GLY A 326 -15.82 18.62 -2.75
C GLY A 326 -16.20 17.19 -3.12
N THR A 327 -17.34 17.05 -3.79
CA THR A 327 -17.98 15.76 -4.09
C THR A 327 -17.25 15.01 -5.20
N ASN A 328 -16.86 13.77 -4.91
CA ASN A 328 -16.39 12.79 -5.87
C ASN A 328 -17.36 11.61 -5.89
N ILE A 329 -17.65 11.05 -7.06
CA ILE A 329 -18.51 9.87 -7.20
C ILE A 329 -17.64 8.69 -7.59
N ILE A 330 -17.72 7.61 -6.81
CA ILE A 330 -17.01 6.36 -7.06
C ILE A 330 -18.03 5.32 -7.50
N LEU A 331 -17.73 4.62 -8.59
CA LEU A 331 -18.52 3.50 -9.09
C LEU A 331 -17.63 2.25 -9.14
N VAL A 332 -18.14 1.15 -8.61
CA VAL A 332 -17.53 -0.18 -8.70
C VAL A 332 -18.47 -1.08 -9.48
N LYS A 333 -17.95 -1.79 -10.48
CA LYS A 333 -18.60 -2.92 -11.14
C LYS A 333 -17.98 -4.19 -10.59
N ALA A 334 -18.80 -5.18 -10.25
CA ALA A 334 -18.37 -6.51 -9.86
C ALA A 334 -19.16 -7.56 -10.65
N CYS A 335 -18.47 -8.53 -11.23
CA CYS A 335 -19.06 -9.56 -12.09
C CYS A 335 -18.84 -10.94 -11.48
N GLN A 336 -19.89 -11.73 -11.31
CA GLN A 336 -19.84 -13.14 -10.89
C GLN A 336 -19.93 -14.06 -12.13
N ASN A 337 -19.16 -15.14 -12.15
CA ASN A 337 -19.08 -16.06 -13.29
C ASN A 337 -20.05 -17.26 -13.14
N GLU A 338 -19.90 -18.22 -14.04
CA GLU A 338 -20.71 -19.43 -14.19
C GLU A 338 -20.35 -20.60 -13.23
N GLN A 339 -19.21 -20.51 -12.53
CA GLN A 339 -18.69 -21.61 -11.70
C GLN A 339 -19.63 -21.91 -10.53
N LYS A 340 -19.75 -23.19 -10.14
CA LYS A 340 -20.78 -23.69 -9.20
C LYS A 340 -20.22 -24.36 -7.95
N GLU A 341 -18.91 -24.46 -7.84
CA GLU A 341 -18.23 -25.00 -6.67
C GLU A 341 -18.52 -24.12 -5.45
N GLU A 342 -18.64 -24.71 -4.26
CA GLU A 342 -19.08 -24.00 -3.04
C GLU A 342 -18.20 -22.78 -2.70
N TRP A 343 -16.91 -22.84 -3.00
CA TRP A 343 -15.95 -21.76 -2.78
C TRP A 343 -16.09 -20.57 -3.74
N THR A 344 -16.93 -20.69 -4.79
CA THR A 344 -17.13 -19.67 -5.84
C THR A 344 -18.36 -18.79 -5.59
N VAL A 345 -19.09 -19.01 -4.49
CA VAL A 345 -20.38 -18.35 -4.21
C VAL A 345 -20.23 -16.86 -3.90
N GLN A 346 -19.08 -16.46 -3.37
CA GLN A 346 -18.86 -15.08 -2.91
C GLN A 346 -18.91 -14.09 -4.07
N TRP A 347 -19.69 -13.04 -3.89
CA TRP A 347 -19.80 -11.91 -4.79
C TRP A 347 -19.64 -10.61 -3.98
N GLN A 348 -18.40 -10.33 -3.63
CA GLN A 348 -18.08 -9.37 -2.57
C GLN A 348 -16.86 -8.51 -2.94
N PHE A 349 -16.82 -7.31 -2.38
CA PHE A 349 -15.65 -6.45 -2.45
C PHE A 349 -15.53 -5.58 -1.20
N GLN A 350 -14.33 -5.05 -0.97
CA GLN A 350 -14.08 -3.98 0.00
C GLN A 350 -13.29 -2.87 -0.69
N LEU A 351 -13.65 -1.61 -0.42
CA LEU A 351 -12.94 -0.46 -0.97
C LEU A 351 -12.64 0.55 0.13
N ARG A 352 -11.40 1.05 0.17
CA ARG A 352 -11.00 2.15 1.06
C ARG A 352 -10.30 3.27 0.32
N VAL A 353 -10.30 4.45 0.93
CA VAL A 353 -9.61 5.65 0.42
C VAL A 353 -8.48 6.02 1.39
N CYS A 354 -7.27 6.14 0.88
CA CYS A 354 -6.09 6.43 1.68
C CYS A 354 -5.03 7.22 0.89
N ASP A 355 -3.98 7.69 1.57
CA ASP A 355 -2.78 8.21 0.91
C ASP A 355 -1.85 7.08 0.43
N SER A 356 -0.74 7.42 -0.21
CA SER A 356 0.25 6.44 -0.71
C SER A 356 0.89 5.60 0.40
N THR A 357 0.90 6.08 1.64
CA THR A 357 1.38 5.33 2.81
C THR A 357 0.33 4.38 3.38
N GLY A 358 -0.93 4.50 2.95
CA GLY A 358 -2.07 3.74 3.46
C GLY A 358 -2.80 4.40 4.63
N THR A 359 -2.48 5.66 4.96
CA THR A 359 -3.21 6.46 5.96
C THR A 359 -4.60 6.76 5.42
N ALA A 360 -5.64 6.46 6.19
CA ALA A 360 -7.01 6.73 5.77
C ALA A 360 -7.25 8.22 5.44
N ILE A 361 -7.92 8.47 4.32
CA ILE A 361 -8.50 9.78 4.00
C ILE A 361 -10.00 9.66 4.21
N HIS A 362 -10.54 10.43 5.15
CA HIS A 362 -11.96 10.38 5.46
C HIS A 362 -12.77 11.34 4.60
N SER A 363 -13.91 10.84 4.12
CA SER A 363 -14.95 11.67 3.52
C SER A 363 -15.46 12.68 4.55
N TYR A 364 -15.58 13.95 4.18
CA TYR A 364 -16.17 14.95 5.03
C TYR A 364 -17.66 14.66 5.24
N SER A 365 -18.07 14.47 6.49
CA SER A 365 -19.47 14.67 6.86
C SER A 365 -19.69 16.18 6.99
N LYS A 366 -20.63 16.75 6.21
CA LYS A 366 -21.12 18.10 6.54
C LYS A 366 -21.65 18.03 7.98
N PRO A 367 -21.29 18.96 8.88
CA PRO A 367 -21.95 19.02 10.17
C PRO A 367 -23.44 19.23 9.89
N VAL A 368 -24.26 18.28 10.31
CA VAL A 368 -25.72 18.45 10.31
C VAL A 368 -25.96 19.60 11.28
N SER A 369 -26.28 20.78 10.76
CA SER A 369 -26.78 21.88 11.56
C SER A 369 -28.01 21.36 12.28
N LYS A 370 -27.87 21.04 13.57
CA LYS A 370 -29.03 20.81 14.44
C LYS A 370 -29.84 22.10 14.37
N VAL A 371 -30.93 22.07 13.61
CA VAL A 371 -31.99 23.07 13.72
C VAL A 371 -32.39 23.03 15.19
N ALA A 372 -32.11 24.11 15.90
CA ALA A 372 -32.62 24.29 17.25
C ALA A 372 -34.15 24.22 17.15
N ALA A 373 -34.73 23.12 17.64
CA ALA A 373 -36.15 23.09 17.92
C ALA A 373 -36.41 24.15 18.99
N LYS A 374 -37.28 25.10 18.65
CA LYS A 374 -37.80 26.10 19.59
C LYS A 374 -38.62 25.45 20.68
#